data_AF-A0A0S8GDS3-F1
#
_entry.id   AF-A0A0S8GDS3-F1
#
_cell.length_a   1.000
_cell.length_b   1.000
_cell.length_c   1.000
_cell.angle_alpha   90.00
_cell.angle_beta   90.00
_cell.angle_gamma   90.00
#
_symmetry.space_group_name_H-M   'P 1'
#
loop_
_entity.id
_entity.type
_entity.pdbx_description
1 polymer ?
#
loop_
_entity_poly.entity_id
_entity_poly.type
_entity_poly.pdbx_seq_one_letter_code
_entity_poly.pdbx_strand_id
1 'polypeptide(L)'
;MTINTTLQALIDSHDQPFVLIDESYAIVAANSAYQSAYGVNASQVVGRACYEVSHKLNSPCWQHGEACPHRAAFEEGRGSDLLHLHYDPHGREEQVQVKGYVVPQPDGQRLMGERLARLGQVANNKQAGANEGPTMRDVEASYLAELLQRYSGHRRSIAQAMGISERTLYRKLRRYGFN
;
A
#
# COMPACT_ATOMS: atom_id res chain seq x y z
N MET A 1 21.51 -17.87 -3.54
CA MET A 1 20.29 -17.95 -4.36
C MET A 1 20.52 -17.10 -5.59
N THR A 2 20.62 -17.72 -6.77
CA THR A 2 20.79 -17.00 -8.03
C THR A 2 19.45 -16.34 -8.36
N ILE A 3 19.43 -15.02 -8.46
CA ILE A 3 18.24 -14.27 -8.85
C ILE A 3 17.78 -14.82 -10.20
N ASN A 4 16.49 -15.16 -10.29
CA ASN A 4 15.89 -15.51 -11.57
C ASN A 4 15.83 -14.22 -12.41
N THR A 5 16.81 -14.03 -13.29
CA THR A 5 16.94 -12.84 -14.16
C THR A 5 15.68 -12.57 -14.96
N THR A 6 14.90 -13.62 -15.27
CA THR A 6 13.60 -13.50 -15.96
C THR A 6 12.55 -12.81 -15.08
N LEU A 7 12.48 -13.15 -13.79
CA LEU A 7 11.55 -12.49 -12.86
C LEU A 7 11.92 -11.02 -12.65
N GLN A 8 13.21 -10.72 -12.51
CA GLN A 8 13.68 -9.33 -12.40
C GLN A 8 13.31 -8.52 -13.65
N ALA A 9 13.60 -9.03 -14.85
CA ALA A 9 13.24 -8.36 -16.09
C ALA A 9 11.72 -8.17 -16.25
N LEU A 10 10.91 -9.12 -15.76
CA LEU A 10 9.45 -9.01 -15.78
C LEU A 10 8.96 -7.86 -14.88
N ILE A 11 9.44 -7.78 -13.64
CA ILE A 11 9.00 -6.72 -12.72
C ILE A 11 9.56 -5.34 -13.11
N ASP A 12 10.72 -5.29 -13.77
CA ASP A 12 11.29 -4.06 -14.32
C ASP A 12 10.50 -3.49 -15.50
N SER A 13 9.66 -4.31 -16.15
CA SER A 13 8.76 -3.80 -17.20
C SER A 13 7.54 -3.03 -16.64
N HIS A 14 7.34 -3.06 -15.33
CA HIS A 14 6.26 -2.33 -14.66
C HIS A 14 6.75 -0.93 -14.23
N ASP A 15 5.89 0.07 -14.46
CA ASP A 15 6.15 1.48 -14.15
C ASP A 15 5.87 1.86 -12.67
N GLN A 16 5.17 1.00 -11.94
CA GLN A 16 4.85 1.20 -10.53
C GLN A 16 5.85 0.48 -9.60
N PRO A 17 6.12 1.03 -8.39
CA PRO A 17 6.94 0.36 -7.39
C PRO A 17 6.46 -1.07 -7.12
N PHE A 18 7.35 -2.04 -7.32
CA PHE A 18 7.05 -3.45 -7.17
C PHE A 18 8.23 -4.22 -6.57
N VAL A 19 7.95 -5.10 -5.61
CA VAL A 19 8.92 -6.02 -5.02
C VAL A 19 8.38 -7.46 -5.01
N LEU A 20 9.28 -8.43 -5.01
CA LEU A 20 8.97 -9.84 -4.75
C LEU A 20 9.49 -10.22 -3.37
N ILE A 21 8.68 -10.94 -2.60
CA ILE A 21 8.95 -11.34 -1.22
C ILE A 21 8.73 -12.85 -1.10
N ASP A 22 9.63 -13.57 -0.44
CA ASP A 22 9.49 -15.01 -0.21
C ASP A 22 8.72 -15.36 1.08
N GLU A 23 8.51 -16.65 1.34
CA GLU A 23 7.78 -17.15 2.51
C GLU A 23 8.46 -16.77 3.84
N SER A 24 9.77 -16.52 3.83
CA SER A 24 10.56 -16.08 4.99
C SER A 24 10.55 -14.57 5.22
N TYR A 25 9.68 -13.84 4.51
CA TYR A 25 9.56 -12.38 4.52
C TYR A 25 10.71 -11.64 3.83
N ALA A 26 11.67 -12.34 3.22
CA ALA A 26 12.80 -11.68 2.57
C ALA A 26 12.40 -11.10 1.22
N ILE A 27 12.80 -9.86 0.96
CA ILE A 27 12.66 -9.25 -0.37
C ILE A 27 13.67 -9.94 -1.29
N VAL A 28 13.19 -10.64 -2.32
CA VAL A 28 14.04 -11.37 -3.28
C VAL A 28 14.29 -10.59 -4.56
N ALA A 29 13.46 -9.58 -4.86
CA ALA A 29 13.65 -8.68 -5.99
C ALA A 29 12.95 -7.34 -5.75
N ALA A 30 13.48 -6.27 -6.34
CA ALA A 30 12.89 -4.94 -6.34
C ALA A 30 13.08 -4.30 -7.71
N ASN A 31 12.02 -3.75 -8.29
CA ASN A 31 12.10 -3.14 -9.61
C ASN A 31 12.72 -1.74 -9.57
N SER A 32 13.07 -1.22 -10.75
CA SER A 32 13.63 0.13 -10.91
C SER A 32 12.70 1.26 -10.41
N ALA A 33 11.38 1.09 -10.54
CA ALA A 33 10.39 2.05 -10.05
C ALA A 33 10.38 2.11 -8.52
N TYR A 34 10.50 0.98 -7.83
CA TYR A 34 10.61 0.91 -6.38
C TYR A 34 11.90 1.59 -5.89
N GLN A 35 13.02 1.24 -6.52
CA GLN A 35 14.33 1.83 -6.23
C GLN A 35 14.29 3.36 -6.35
N SER A 36 13.69 3.87 -7.44
CA SER A 36 13.54 5.31 -7.69
C SER A 36 12.61 5.98 -6.68
N ALA A 37 11.45 5.37 -6.38
CA ALA A 37 10.45 5.94 -5.48
C ALA A 37 10.98 6.05 -4.04
N TYR A 38 11.82 5.11 -3.60
CA TYR A 38 12.37 5.08 -2.25
C TYR A 38 13.84 5.51 -2.16
N GLY A 39 14.47 5.94 -3.26
CA GLY A 39 15.86 6.39 -3.25
C GLY A 39 16.85 5.32 -2.75
N VAL A 40 16.59 4.05 -3.08
CA VAL A 40 17.39 2.90 -2.66
C VAL A 40 17.86 2.11 -3.88
N ASN A 41 18.99 1.42 -3.75
CA ASN A 41 19.42 0.43 -4.71
C ASN A 41 18.96 -0.98 -4.30
N ALA A 42 18.81 -1.88 -5.27
CA ALA A 42 18.41 -3.26 -5.03
C ALA A 42 19.27 -3.95 -3.95
N SER A 43 20.58 -3.71 -3.92
CA SER A 43 21.49 -4.29 -2.93
C SER A 43 21.25 -3.85 -1.49
N GLN A 44 20.49 -2.76 -1.26
CA GLN A 44 20.15 -2.26 0.07
C GLN A 44 18.87 -2.88 0.64
N VAL A 45 18.06 -3.52 -0.23
CA VAL A 45 16.74 -4.06 0.13
C VAL A 45 16.63 -5.56 -0.09
N VAL A 46 17.24 -6.09 -1.16
CA VAL A 46 17.22 -7.52 -1.47
C VAL A 46 17.97 -8.31 -0.40
N GLY A 47 17.35 -9.39 0.06
CA GLY A 47 17.81 -10.24 1.16
C GLY A 47 17.37 -9.77 2.54
N ARG A 48 16.77 -8.59 2.67
CA ARG A 48 16.25 -8.07 3.95
C ARG A 48 14.77 -8.39 4.11
N ALA A 49 14.32 -8.45 5.36
CA ALA A 49 12.92 -8.69 5.65
C ALA A 49 12.05 -7.47 5.30
N CYS A 50 10.87 -7.70 4.71
CA CYS A 50 9.96 -6.63 4.30
C CYS A 50 9.54 -5.73 5.47
N TYR A 51 9.34 -6.30 6.67
CA TYR A 51 8.95 -5.53 7.86
C TYR A 51 10.06 -4.59 8.38
N GLU A 52 11.34 -4.92 8.15
CA GLU A 52 12.45 -4.03 8.46
C GLU A 52 12.57 -2.89 7.46
N VAL A 53 12.39 -3.20 6.17
CA VAL A 53 12.58 -2.24 5.08
C VAL A 53 11.42 -1.26 5.04
N SER A 54 10.19 -1.76 5.00
CA SER A 54 8.96 -0.98 4.79
C SER A 54 8.41 -0.35 6.07
N HIS A 55 8.44 -1.09 7.19
CA HIS A 55 7.79 -0.67 8.44
C HIS A 55 8.75 -0.29 9.58
N LYS A 56 10.06 -0.50 9.40
CA LYS A 56 11.08 -0.29 10.46
C LYS A 56 10.80 -1.10 11.73
N LEU A 57 10.10 -2.23 11.59
CA LEU A 57 9.81 -3.16 12.67
C LEU A 57 10.88 -4.26 12.74
N ASN A 58 10.92 -4.96 13.86
CA ASN A 58 11.78 -6.13 14.07
C ASN A 58 11.01 -7.47 13.96
N SER A 59 9.71 -7.41 13.64
CA SER A 59 8.88 -8.60 13.43
C SER A 59 7.72 -8.30 12.46
N PRO A 60 7.05 -9.34 11.91
CA PRO A 60 5.99 -9.19 10.93
C PRO A 60 4.81 -8.32 11.40
N CYS A 61 4.22 -7.56 10.47
CA CYS A 61 3.20 -6.54 10.76
C CYS A 61 2.00 -7.07 11.56
N TRP A 62 1.58 -8.31 11.30
CA TRP A 62 0.43 -8.93 11.98
C TRP A 62 0.64 -9.17 13.47
N GLN A 63 1.88 -9.25 13.95
CA GLN A 63 2.18 -9.34 15.38
C GLN A 63 1.95 -8.01 16.11
N HIS A 64 1.85 -6.91 15.36
CA HIS A 64 1.57 -5.57 15.86
C HIS A 64 0.11 -5.15 15.61
N GLY A 65 -0.74 -6.11 15.21
CA GLY A 65 -2.17 -5.88 14.98
C GLY A 65 -2.52 -5.39 13.57
N GLU A 66 -1.56 -5.31 12.65
CA GLU A 66 -1.77 -4.84 11.28
C GLU A 66 -2.14 -5.97 10.30
N ALA A 67 -3.02 -5.68 9.33
CA ALA A 67 -3.33 -6.63 8.27
C ALA A 67 -2.08 -6.87 7.41
N CYS A 68 -1.60 -8.10 7.25
CA CYS A 68 -0.33 -8.35 6.56
C CYS A 68 -0.57 -8.99 5.16
N PRO A 69 -0.16 -8.33 4.05
CA PRO A 69 -0.33 -8.88 2.69
C PRO A 69 0.49 -10.16 2.48
N HIS A 70 1.65 -10.26 3.13
CA HIS A 70 2.48 -11.47 3.11
C HIS A 70 1.72 -12.66 3.72
N ARG A 71 1.13 -12.46 4.91
CA ARG A 71 0.33 -13.49 5.59
C ARG A 71 -0.83 -13.98 4.72
N ALA A 72 -1.56 -13.06 4.08
CA ALA A 72 -2.65 -13.42 3.16
C ALA A 72 -2.15 -14.27 1.97
N ALA A 73 -0.97 -13.97 1.43
CA ALA A 73 -0.40 -14.71 0.30
C ALA A 73 0.06 -16.12 0.69
N PHE A 74 0.71 -16.28 1.84
CA PHE A 74 1.34 -17.55 2.22
C PHE A 74 0.45 -18.45 3.07
N GLU A 75 -0.23 -17.91 4.11
CA GLU A 75 -1.13 -18.70 4.96
C GLU A 75 -2.50 -18.94 4.30
N GLU A 76 -3.08 -17.90 3.69
CA GLU A 76 -4.44 -17.97 3.13
C GLU A 76 -4.45 -18.28 1.62
N GLY A 77 -3.29 -18.17 0.96
CA GLY A 77 -3.15 -18.47 -0.47
C GLY A 77 -3.85 -17.50 -1.41
N ARG A 78 -4.12 -16.26 -0.97
CA ARG A 78 -4.86 -15.26 -1.75
C ARG A 78 -4.12 -13.93 -1.86
N GLY A 79 -4.44 -13.20 -2.92
CA GLY A 79 -4.04 -11.80 -3.03
C GLY A 79 -4.75 -10.91 -2.01
N SER A 80 -4.24 -9.68 -1.87
CA SER A 80 -4.78 -8.67 -0.97
C SER A 80 -4.73 -7.28 -1.60
N ASP A 81 -5.61 -6.39 -1.15
CA ASP A 81 -5.65 -4.98 -1.54
C ASP A 81 -6.06 -4.19 -0.30
N LEU A 82 -5.09 -3.53 0.34
CA LEU A 82 -5.25 -2.95 1.67
C LEU A 82 -4.40 -1.68 1.81
N LEU A 83 -4.79 -0.83 2.77
CA LEU A 83 -4.02 0.35 3.12
C LEU A 83 -3.02 0.00 4.23
N HIS A 84 -1.82 0.53 4.08
CA HIS A 84 -0.67 0.32 4.95
C HIS A 84 0.00 1.62 5.29
N LEU A 85 0.74 1.59 6.39
CA LEU A 85 1.56 2.70 6.85
C LEU A 85 3.03 2.26 6.73
N HIS A 86 3.70 2.81 5.74
CA HIS A 86 5.12 2.59 5.47
C HIS A 86 5.92 3.81 5.93
N TYR A 87 7.23 3.74 5.81
CA TYR A 87 8.11 4.88 6.00
C TYR A 87 8.76 5.31 4.68
N ASP A 88 8.70 6.61 4.41
CA ASP A 88 9.43 7.21 3.31
C ASP A 88 10.95 7.21 3.58
N PRO A 89 11.78 7.58 2.60
CA PRO A 89 13.24 7.61 2.76
C PRO A 89 13.73 8.59 3.83
N HIS A 90 12.91 9.56 4.24
CA HIS A 90 13.20 10.51 5.31
C HIS A 90 12.71 10.02 6.68
N GLY A 91 12.15 8.82 6.76
CA GLY A 91 11.61 8.24 7.99
C GLY A 91 10.27 8.82 8.40
N ARG A 92 9.53 9.45 7.48
CA ARG A 92 8.17 9.94 7.73
C ARG A 92 7.16 8.85 7.38
N GLU A 93 6.09 8.80 8.17
CA GLU A 93 4.97 7.92 7.91
C GLU A 93 4.31 8.25 6.56
N GLU A 94 4.08 7.22 5.76
CA GLU A 94 3.47 7.31 4.45
C GLU A 94 2.34 6.28 4.33
N GLN A 95 1.12 6.76 4.05
CA GLN A 95 0.03 5.86 3.72
C GLN A 95 0.15 5.38 2.26
N VAL A 96 0.25 4.07 2.11
CA VAL A 96 0.35 3.40 0.82
C VAL A 96 -0.80 2.42 0.66
N GLN A 97 -1.37 2.37 -0.54
CA GLN A 97 -2.17 1.22 -0.94
C GLN A 97 -1.22 0.12 -1.38
N VAL A 98 -1.31 -1.02 -0.70
CA VAL A 98 -0.53 -2.22 -0.99
C VAL A 98 -1.44 -3.24 -1.65
N LYS A 99 -1.04 -3.67 -2.85
CA LYS A 99 -1.68 -4.78 -3.54
C LYS A 99 -0.73 -5.97 -3.58
N GLY A 100 -1.09 -7.02 -2.86
CA GLY A 100 -0.37 -8.28 -2.79
C GLY A 100 -0.89 -9.27 -3.84
N TYR A 101 0.03 -9.87 -4.59
CA TYR A 101 -0.22 -10.89 -5.61
C TYR A 101 0.47 -12.19 -5.21
N VAL A 102 -0.20 -13.33 -5.40
CA VAL A 102 0.43 -14.64 -5.27
C VAL A 102 1.10 -14.98 -6.61
N VAL A 103 2.42 -15.18 -6.58
CA VAL A 103 3.24 -15.50 -7.75
C VAL A 103 3.71 -16.95 -7.66
N PRO A 104 3.06 -17.91 -8.34
CA PRO A 104 3.49 -19.30 -8.33
C PRO A 104 4.80 -19.49 -9.08
N GLN A 105 5.64 -20.41 -8.58
CA GLN A 105 6.90 -20.80 -9.21
C GLN A 105 6.81 -22.24 -9.77
N PRO A 106 7.60 -22.60 -10.80
CA PRO A 106 7.56 -23.93 -11.41
C PRO A 106 7.92 -25.09 -10.46
N ASP A 107 8.66 -24.81 -9.39
CA ASP A 107 9.05 -25.78 -8.36
C ASP A 107 7.96 -26.01 -7.30
N GLY A 108 6.79 -25.38 -7.46
CA GLY A 108 5.68 -25.45 -6.52
C GLY A 108 5.78 -24.47 -5.36
N GLN A 109 6.90 -23.73 -5.22
CA GLN A 109 6.99 -22.63 -4.27
C GLN A 109 6.18 -21.42 -4.78
N ARG A 110 6.04 -20.40 -3.94
CA ARG A 110 5.36 -19.15 -4.29
C ARG A 110 6.18 -17.97 -3.79
N LEU A 111 6.08 -16.86 -4.50
CA LEU A 111 6.49 -15.54 -4.03
C LEU A 111 5.24 -14.69 -3.83
N MET A 112 5.36 -13.67 -2.99
CA MET A 112 4.40 -12.59 -2.90
C MET A 112 4.93 -11.41 -3.69
N GLY A 113 4.19 -10.98 -4.71
CA GLY A 113 4.45 -9.73 -5.41
C GLY A 113 3.72 -8.60 -4.72
N GLU A 114 4.44 -7.55 -4.33
CA GLU A 114 3.89 -6.39 -3.65
C GLU A 114 3.99 -5.16 -4.54
N ARG A 115 2.85 -4.56 -4.88
CA ARG A 115 2.77 -3.28 -5.58
C ARG A 115 2.36 -2.18 -4.62
N LEU A 116 3.10 -1.08 -4.63
CA LEU A 116 2.83 0.07 -3.77
C LEU A 116 2.32 1.26 -4.57
N ALA A 117 1.24 1.89 -4.10
CA ALA A 117 0.73 3.15 -4.62
C ALA A 117 0.58 4.17 -3.49
N ARG A 118 1.31 5.28 -3.58
CA ARG A 118 1.19 6.39 -2.62
C ARG A 118 -0.17 7.06 -2.76
N LEU A 119 -0.92 7.12 -1.67
CA LEU A 119 -2.19 7.86 -1.63
C LEU A 119 -1.88 9.35 -1.70
N GLY A 120 -2.05 9.93 -2.90
CA GLY A 120 -1.70 11.31 -3.24
C GLY A 120 -0.99 11.45 -4.58
N GLN A 121 -0.31 10.39 -5.06
CA GLN A 121 0.31 10.36 -6.40
C GLN A 121 -0.59 9.75 -7.47
N VAL A 122 -1.58 8.93 -7.09
CA VAL A 122 -2.56 8.34 -8.03
C VAL A 122 -3.43 9.43 -8.71
N ALA A 123 -3.54 10.62 -8.11
CA ALA A 123 -4.20 11.78 -8.71
C ALA A 123 -3.33 12.52 -9.74
N ASN A 124 -2.02 12.29 -9.77
CA ASN A 124 -1.07 13.11 -10.55
C ASN A 124 -0.71 12.54 -11.92
N ASN A 125 -1.31 11.43 -12.37
CA ASN A 125 -1.09 10.89 -13.71
C ASN A 125 -2.26 11.14 -14.70
N LYS A 126 -3.13 12.12 -14.40
CA LYS A 126 -3.94 12.79 -15.41
C LYS A 126 -3.33 14.18 -15.66
N GLN A 127 -2.54 14.25 -16.73
CA GLN A 127 -2.14 15.42 -17.52
C GLN A 127 -2.35 16.82 -16.92
N ALA A 128 -1.23 17.54 -16.81
CA ALA A 128 -1.06 18.98 -17.09
C ALA A 128 -2.06 19.96 -16.45
N GLY A 129 -1.66 20.55 -15.33
CA GLY A 129 -2.21 21.82 -14.86
C GLY A 129 -2.15 22.01 -13.34
N ALA A 130 -1.54 23.11 -12.92
CA ALA A 130 -1.63 23.77 -11.63
C ALA A 130 -0.82 23.19 -10.45
N ASN A 131 0.14 24.02 -10.04
CA ASN A 131 1.01 23.92 -8.87
C ASN A 131 0.25 24.33 -7.60
N GLU A 132 -0.85 23.65 -7.28
CA GLU A 132 -1.63 23.90 -6.05
C GLU A 132 -2.03 22.55 -5.43
N GLY A 133 -1.65 22.35 -4.16
CA GLY A 133 -1.98 21.12 -3.41
C GLY A 133 -3.49 20.89 -3.25
N PRO A 134 -3.89 19.74 -2.72
CA PRO A 134 -5.31 19.41 -2.57
C PRO A 134 -6.02 20.48 -1.75
N THR A 135 -7.19 20.89 -2.21
CA THR A 135 -7.99 21.84 -1.46
C THR A 135 -8.53 21.17 -0.19
N MET A 136 -8.90 21.96 0.81
CA MET A 136 -9.57 21.43 2.02
C MET A 136 -10.82 20.59 1.68
N ARG A 137 -11.48 20.84 0.54
CA ARG A 137 -12.63 20.04 0.09
C ARG A 137 -12.21 18.68 -0.43
N ASP A 138 -11.09 18.59 -1.13
CA ASP A 138 -10.54 17.34 -1.64
C ASP A 138 -10.11 16.43 -0.48
N VAL A 139 -9.41 17.02 0.50
CA VAL A 139 -9.02 16.31 1.73
C VAL A 139 -10.25 15.81 2.50
N GLU A 140 -11.27 16.66 2.66
CA GLU A 140 -12.50 16.28 3.36
C GLU A 140 -13.26 15.16 2.63
N ALA A 141 -13.34 15.20 1.29
CA ALA A 141 -14.00 14.18 0.50
C ALA A 141 -13.28 12.82 0.57
N SER A 142 -11.96 12.81 0.47
CA SER A 142 -11.14 11.60 0.61
C SER A 142 -11.29 10.95 1.98
N TYR A 143 -11.24 11.75 3.05
CA TYR A 143 -11.41 11.26 4.42
C TYR A 143 -12.80 10.64 4.65
N LEU A 144 -13.86 11.25 4.09
CA LEU A 144 -15.21 10.69 4.17
C LEU A 144 -15.33 9.36 3.42
N ALA A 145 -14.71 9.21 2.25
CA ALA A 145 -14.70 7.96 1.49
C ALA A 145 -14.00 6.83 2.27
N GLU A 146 -12.85 7.12 2.86
CA GLU A 146 -12.10 6.16 3.69
C GLU A 146 -12.92 5.68 4.90
N LEU A 147 -13.59 6.60 5.60
CA LEU A 147 -14.44 6.25 6.73
C LEU A 147 -15.64 5.40 6.31
N LEU A 148 -16.21 5.65 5.13
CA LEU A 148 -17.27 4.80 4.59
C LEU A 148 -16.79 3.37 4.35
N GLN A 149 -15.58 3.20 3.83
CA GLN A 149 -15.00 1.88 3.63
C GLN A 149 -14.67 1.19 4.96
N ARG A 150 -13.99 1.89 5.87
CA ARG A 150 -13.57 1.36 7.19
C ARG A 150 -14.75 0.91 8.06
N TYR A 151 -15.84 1.66 8.03
CA TYR A 151 -17.03 1.37 8.83
C TYR A 151 -18.14 0.71 8.03
N SER A 152 -17.86 0.15 6.84
CA SER A 152 -18.87 -0.51 5.98
C SER A 152 -20.14 0.32 5.77
N GLY A 153 -20.01 1.65 5.68
CA GLY A 153 -21.13 2.57 5.51
C GLY A 153 -22.00 2.83 6.75
N HIS A 154 -21.62 2.35 7.94
CA HIS A 154 -22.37 2.59 9.19
C HIS A 154 -22.25 4.06 9.64
N ARG A 155 -23.21 4.89 9.24
CA ARG A 155 -23.16 6.36 9.39
C ARG A 155 -23.08 6.82 10.85
N ARG A 156 -23.72 6.10 11.78
CA ARG A 156 -23.61 6.39 13.22
C ARG A 156 -22.17 6.23 13.72
N SER A 157 -21.52 5.12 13.37
CA SER A 157 -20.13 4.84 13.76
C SER A 157 -19.17 5.86 13.17
N ILE A 158 -19.40 6.29 11.92
CA ILE A 158 -18.62 7.33 11.26
C ILE A 158 -18.81 8.68 11.96
N ALA A 159 -20.03 9.06 12.30
CA ALA A 159 -20.32 10.32 12.98
C ALA A 159 -19.63 10.37 14.36
N GLN A 160 -19.67 9.25 15.10
CA GLN A 160 -18.97 9.09 16.37
C GLN A 160 -17.45 9.20 16.21
N ALA A 161 -16.87 8.51 15.22
CA ALA A 161 -15.43 8.56 14.95
C ALA A 161 -14.95 9.96 14.57
N MET A 162 -15.78 10.72 13.84
CA MET A 162 -15.50 12.11 13.48
C MET A 162 -15.80 13.13 14.60
N GLY A 163 -16.42 12.71 15.71
CA GLY A 163 -16.85 13.62 16.77
C GLY A 163 -17.93 14.62 16.35
N ILE A 164 -18.78 14.27 15.37
CA ILE A 164 -19.85 15.14 14.85
C ILE A 164 -21.23 14.48 14.99
N SER A 165 -22.29 15.27 14.88
CA SER A 165 -23.66 14.72 14.82
C SER A 165 -23.94 13.99 13.50
N GLU A 166 -24.80 12.97 13.52
CA GLU A 166 -25.21 12.23 12.31
C GLU A 166 -25.76 13.17 11.23
N ARG A 167 -26.53 14.20 11.61
CA ARG A 167 -27.03 15.24 10.69
C ARG A 167 -25.91 16.01 9.99
N THR A 168 -24.82 16.29 10.70
CA THR A 168 -23.64 16.96 10.13
C THR A 168 -22.92 16.05 9.15
N LEU A 169 -22.80 14.76 9.49
CA LEU A 169 -22.25 13.76 8.60
C LEU A 169 -23.09 13.65 7.32
N TYR A 170 -24.40 13.45 7.42
CA TYR A 170 -25.29 13.35 6.24
C TYR A 170 -25.21 14.58 5.33
N ARG A 171 -25.09 15.78 5.91
CA ARG A 171 -24.91 17.01 5.12
C ARG A 171 -23.58 17.01 4.36
N LYS A 172 -22.49 16.54 4.99
CA LYS A 172 -21.18 16.41 4.34
C LYS A 172 -21.21 15.34 3.25
N LEU A 173 -21.80 14.18 3.53
CA LEU A 173 -21.94 13.09 2.56
C LEU A 173 -22.71 13.52 1.30
N ARG A 174 -23.86 14.19 1.47
CA ARG A 174 -24.62 14.76 0.36
C ARG A 174 -23.84 15.80 -0.44
N ARG A 175 -23.05 16.65 0.23
CA ARG A 175 -22.21 17.66 -0.42
C ARG A 175 -21.20 17.02 -1.39
N TYR A 176 -20.73 15.81 -1.10
CA TYR A 176 -19.73 15.09 -1.89
C TYR A 176 -20.30 13.93 -2.70
N GLY A 177 -21.64 13.79 -2.78
CA GLY A 177 -22.29 12.78 -3.62
C GLY A 177 -22.27 11.35 -3.06
N PHE A 178 -21.99 11.17 -1.77
CA PHE A 178 -22.09 9.87 -1.10
C PHE A 178 -23.53 9.63 -0.66
N ASN A 179 -24.14 8.55 -1.19
CA ASN A 179 -25.48 8.08 -0.78
C ASN A 179 -25.42 7.19 0.46
#